data_AF-A0A537URL6-F1
#
_entry.id   AF-A0A537URL6-F1
#
_cell.length_a   1.000
_cell.length_b   1.000
_cell.length_c   1.000
_cell.angle_alpha   90.00
_cell.angle_beta   90.00
_cell.angle_gamma   90.00
#
_symmetry.space_group_name_H-M   'P 1'
#
loop_
_entity.id
_entity.type
_entity.pdbx_description
1 polymer ?
#
loop_
_entity_poly.entity_id
_entity_poly.type
_entity_poly.pdbx_seq_one_letter_code
_entity_poly.pdbx_strand_id
1 'polypeptide(L)' 'DRGTVLAARHAAARNKAGKLVSVAGGGDTVAALNQAGVAGDFTYISTAGGAFLEWLEGKPLPGVEVLKKR' A
#
# COMPACT_ATOMS: atom_id res chain seq x y z
N ASP A 1 0.49 -14.50 -11.85
CA ASP A 1 -0.80 -13.78 -12.03
C ASP A 1 -1.95 -14.27 -11.18
N ARG A 2 -2.43 -15.52 -11.31
CA ARG A 2 -3.62 -15.99 -10.55
C ARG A 2 -3.48 -15.85 -9.04
N GLY A 3 -2.32 -16.19 -8.48
CA GLY A 3 -2.04 -16.05 -7.04
C GLY A 3 -2.12 -14.59 -6.57
N THR A 4 -1.46 -13.69 -7.28
CA THR A 4 -1.46 -12.24 -6.98
C THR A 4 -2.88 -11.67 -6.98
N VAL A 5 -3.68 -12.00 -7.99
CA VAL A 5 -5.07 -11.54 -8.09
C VAL A 5 -5.93 -12.08 -6.94
N LEU A 6 -5.75 -13.35 -6.57
CA LEU A 6 -6.49 -13.95 -5.45
C LEU A 6 -6.11 -13.31 -4.12
N ALA A 7 -4.82 -13.06 -3.89
CA ALA A 7 -4.34 -12.37 -2.69
C ALA A 7 -4.90 -10.94 -2.61
N ALA A 8 -4.85 -10.19 -3.71
CA ALA A 8 -5.40 -8.84 -3.81
C ALA A 8 -6.90 -8.80 -3.48
N ARG A 9 -7.69 -9.69 -4.11
CA ARG A 9 -9.14 -9.78 -3.86
C ARG A 9 -9.46 -10.19 -2.44
N HIS A 10 -8.67 -11.09 -1.86
CA HIS A 10 -8.86 -11.51 -0.48
C HIS A 10 -8.60 -10.36 0.51
N ALA A 11 -7.49 -9.64 0.34
CA ALA A 11 -7.16 -8.48 1.16
C ALA A 11 -8.23 -7.39 1.05
N ALA A 12 -8.68 -7.07 -0.18
CA ALA A 12 -9.76 -6.13 -0.43
C ALA A 12 -11.07 -6.52 0.28
N ALA A 13 -11.46 -7.81 0.19
CA ALA A 13 -12.65 -8.30 0.88
C ALA A 13 -12.54 -8.18 2.42
N ARG A 14 -11.35 -8.38 2.99
CA ARG A 14 -11.11 -8.17 4.43
C ARG A 14 -11.16 -6.70 4.82
N ASN A 15 -10.61 -5.80 3.99
CA ASN A 15 -10.67 -4.36 4.23
C ASN A 15 -12.11 -3.85 4.19
N LYS A 16 -12.89 -4.23 3.17
CA LYS A 16 -14.33 -3.93 3.08
C LYS A 16 -15.14 -4.43 4.28
N ALA A 17 -14.75 -5.58 4.84
CA ALA A 17 -15.38 -6.13 6.03
C ALA A 17 -14.95 -5.44 7.35
N GLY A 18 -14.09 -4.41 7.28
CA GLY A 18 -13.57 -3.72 8.45
C GLY A 18 -12.60 -4.56 9.31
N LYS A 19 -12.08 -5.66 8.75
CA LYS A 19 -11.22 -6.63 9.47
C LYS A 19 -9.73 -6.43 9.24
N LEU A 20 -9.37 -5.55 8.32
CA LEU A 20 -8.00 -5.30 7.89
C LEU A 20 -7.87 -3.80 7.63
N VAL A 21 -6.75 -3.20 8.02
CA VAL A 21 -6.27 -1.94 7.45
C VAL A 21 -5.24 -2.32 6.41
N SER A 22 -5.50 -2.02 5.15
CA SER A 22 -4.63 -2.41 4.04
C SER A 22 -3.88 -1.21 3.48
N VAL A 23 -2.56 -1.31 3.52
CA VAL A 23 -1.65 -0.34 2.90
C VAL A 23 -0.91 -1.03 1.76
N ALA A 24 -1.01 -0.48 0.57
CA ALA A 24 -0.28 -0.94 -0.61
C ALA A 24 0.68 0.14 -1.11
N GLY A 25 1.77 -0.26 -1.76
CA GLY A 25 2.74 0.65 -2.33
C GLY A 25 3.65 -0.05 -3.33
N GLY A 26 4.29 0.76 -4.19
CA GLY A 26 5.14 0.28 -5.28
C GLY A 26 4.39 0.10 -6.61
N GLY A 27 5.06 0.37 -7.73
CA GLY A 27 4.44 0.39 -9.06
C GLY A 27 3.79 -0.93 -9.45
N ASP A 28 4.50 -2.05 -9.26
CA ASP A 28 3.99 -3.38 -9.62
C ASP A 28 2.81 -3.82 -8.75
N THR A 29 2.86 -3.53 -7.45
CA THR A 29 1.73 -3.79 -6.54
C THR A 29 0.50 -3.00 -6.97
N VAL A 30 0.65 -1.70 -7.26
CA VAL A 30 -0.45 -0.84 -7.72
C VAL A 30 -1.03 -1.36 -9.04
N ALA A 31 -0.17 -1.74 -9.99
CA ALA A 31 -0.61 -2.33 -11.25
C ALA A 31 -1.39 -3.63 -11.05
N ALA A 32 -0.93 -4.51 -10.16
CA ALA A 32 -1.62 -5.76 -9.84
C ALA A 32 -2.99 -5.52 -9.17
N LEU A 33 -3.10 -4.54 -8.27
CA LEU A 33 -4.38 -4.17 -7.65
C LEU A 33 -5.37 -3.59 -8.67
N ASN A 34 -4.89 -2.78 -9.60
CA ASN A 34 -5.69 -2.24 -10.70
C ASN A 34 -6.16 -3.37 -11.64
N GLN A 35 -5.26 -4.27 -12.03
CA GLN A 35 -5.61 -5.44 -12.84
C GLN A 35 -6.62 -6.35 -12.13
N ALA A 36 -6.52 -6.49 -10.80
CA ALA A 36 -7.47 -7.25 -10.00
C ALA A 36 -8.81 -6.55 -9.79
N GLY A 37 -8.92 -5.25 -10.10
CA GLY A 37 -10.13 -4.43 -9.96
C GLY A 37 -10.44 -4.03 -8.51
N VAL A 38 -9.45 -4.03 -7.62
CA VAL A 38 -9.66 -3.86 -6.17
C VAL A 38 -8.86 -2.72 -5.54
N ALA A 39 -8.20 -1.89 -6.33
CA ALA A 39 -7.41 -0.76 -5.81
C ALA A 39 -8.24 0.18 -4.92
N GLY A 40 -9.48 0.49 -5.32
CA GLY A 40 -10.39 1.33 -4.52
C GLY A 40 -10.88 0.69 -3.22
N ASP A 41 -10.62 -0.61 -3.02
CA ASP A 41 -11.02 -1.37 -1.84
C ASP A 41 -9.89 -1.45 -0.80
N PHE A 42 -8.78 -0.73 -0.98
CA PHE A 42 -7.67 -0.64 -0.03
C PHE A 42 -7.76 0.63 0.82
N THR A 43 -7.24 0.58 2.05
CA THR A 43 -7.29 1.76 2.95
C THR A 43 -6.39 2.89 2.45
N TYR A 44 -5.19 2.55 2.00
CA TYR A 44 -4.24 3.52 1.47
C TYR A 44 -3.36 2.90 0.38
N ILE A 45 -3.17 3.66 -0.71
CA ILE A 45 -2.24 3.31 -1.78
C ILE A 45 -1.15 4.38 -1.84
N SER A 46 0.06 3.99 -1.46
CA SER A 46 1.25 4.83 -1.48
C SER A 46 1.83 4.98 -2.88
N THR A 47 2.12 6.22 -3.26
CA THR A 47 2.86 6.58 -4.47
C THR A 47 4.36 6.78 -4.21
N ALA A 48 4.80 6.70 -2.95
CA ALA A 48 6.17 7.03 -2.56
C ALA A 48 7.20 5.93 -2.91
N GLY A 49 6.77 4.82 -3.52
CA GLY A 49 7.65 3.77 -4.02
C GLY A 49 8.66 3.28 -2.96
N GLY A 50 9.96 3.40 -3.27
CA GLY A 50 11.05 2.99 -2.38
C GLY A 50 11.11 3.76 -1.06
N ALA A 51 10.77 5.05 -1.05
CA ALA A 51 10.77 5.86 0.17
C ALA A 51 9.77 5.33 1.21
N PHE A 52 8.64 4.77 0.76
CA PHE A 52 7.69 4.12 1.66
C PHE A 52 8.26 2.86 2.30
N LEU A 53 9.01 2.04 1.54
CA LEU A 53 9.63 0.83 2.06
C LEU A 53 10.78 1.15 3.03
N GLU A 54 11.63 2.11 2.71
CA GLU A 54 12.70 2.58 3.60
C GLU A 54 12.14 3.07 4.94
N TRP A 55 11.01 3.77 4.90
CA TRP A 55 10.31 4.19 6.11
C TRP A 55 9.74 3.03 6.91
N LEU A 56 9.15 2.02 6.24
CA LEU A 56 8.70 0.78 6.91
C LEU A 56 9.86 -0.03 7.50
N GLU A 57 11.06 0.06 6.93
CA GLU A 57 12.30 -0.49 7.52
C GLU A 57 12.77 0.29 8.76
N GLY A 58 12.09 1.38 9.13
CA GLY A 58 12.41 2.22 10.29
C GLY A 58 13.45 3.30 10.00
N LYS A 59 13.82 3.52 8.74
CA LYS A 59 14.74 4.61 8.38
C LYS A 59 14.01 5.95 8.50
N PRO A 60 14.69 6.99 9.00
CA PRO A 60 14.12 8.33 8.99
C PRO A 60 13.96 8.80 7.54
N LEU A 61 12.87 9.51 7.25
CA LEU A 61 12.68 10.19 5.97
C LEU A 61 13.10 11.66 6.12
N PRO A 62 14.27 12.08 5.60
CA PRO A 62 14.81 13.41 5.87
C PRO A 62 13.84 14.55 5.48
N GLY A 63 13.13 14.38 4.37
CA GLY A 63 12.12 15.34 3.90
C GLY A 63 10.88 15.44 4.79
N VAL A 64 10.57 14.43 5.60
CA VAL A 64 9.50 14.48 6.60
C VAL A 64 10.03 15.02 7.93
N GLU A 65 11.24 14.61 8.34
CA GLU A 65 11.85 15.05 9.59
C GLU A 65 12.05 16.58 9.66
N VAL A 66 12.40 17.21 8.54
CA VAL A 66 12.56 18.67 8.49
C VAL A 66 11.25 19.41 8.80
N LEU A 67 10.10 18.81 8.48
CA LEU A 67 8.77 19.39 8.74
C LEU A 67 8.30 19.23 10.19
N LYS A 68 8.95 18.35 10.98
CA LYS A 68 8.60 18.14 12.40
C LYS A 68 9.09 19.26 13.32
N LYS A 69 10.07 20.05 12.87
CA LYS A 69 10.58 21.20 13.61
C LYS A 69 9.60 22.36 13.43
N ARG A 70 8.69 22.52 14.39
CA ARG A 70 7.89 23.75 14.56
C ARG A 70 8.70 24.83 15.25
#